data_AF-A0ABD1I9P8-F1
#
_entry.id   AF-A0ABD1I9P8-F1
#
_cell.length_a   1.000
_cell.length_b   1.000
_cell.length_c   1.000
_cell.angle_alpha   90.00
_cell.angle_beta   90.00
_cell.angle_gamma   90.00
#
_symmetry.space_group_name_H-M   'P 1'
#
loop_
_entity.id
_entity.type
_entity.pdbx_description
1 polymer ?
#
loop_
_entity_poly.entity_id
_entity_poly.type
_entity_poly.pdbx_seq_one_letter_code
_entity_poly.pdbx_strand_id
1 'polypeptide(L)'
;MQKSAVRELGFGGLLYYNIAYVPTTLAYWLLEHFDHLSCSLKLPNGEEIHIEDKDVELVLGFPRGEVEFERSDRLRGLSYLETIPVDEEVDVSLMRTKPLQTEMMRDTEGGQWFRKIFLLLMETTLIETSPCGYVKPRIVDIIDDLPNVKNLNWCEYLLTNLIRTHKLLEKHKSKVFSGPIVFLVAFYVDRVVHCRRRVPRAIPRIKGWTSTILSMREGNEMKEMNFGLCHVSGQHDTNELESAEKNKRVDGVDLPLDGEMGNMRGVWEI
;
A
#
# COMPACT_ATOMS: atom_id res chain seq x y z
N MET A 1 9.57 13.13 -15.28
CA MET A 1 9.76 13.98 -14.08
C MET A 1 8.93 13.51 -12.89
N GLN A 2 7.67 13.08 -13.10
CA GLN A 2 6.77 12.50 -12.09
C GLN A 2 7.42 11.43 -11.18
N LYS A 3 8.17 10.46 -11.74
CA LYS A 3 8.90 9.46 -10.93
C LYS A 3 9.96 10.06 -9.99
N SER A 4 10.57 11.19 -10.36
CA SER A 4 11.49 11.92 -9.47
C SER A 4 10.72 12.56 -8.33
N ALA A 5 9.61 13.22 -8.65
CA ALA A 5 8.74 13.85 -7.67
C ALA A 5 8.25 12.86 -6.60
N VAL A 6 7.83 11.65 -7.00
CA VAL A 6 7.43 10.58 -6.07
C VAL A 6 8.59 10.16 -5.14
N ARG A 7 9.82 10.05 -5.67
CA ARG A 7 11.01 9.73 -4.85
C ARG A 7 11.36 10.84 -3.89
N GLU A 8 11.27 12.09 -4.31
CA GLU A 8 11.55 13.27 -3.49
C GLU A 8 10.56 13.43 -2.33
N LEU A 9 9.29 13.02 -2.53
CA LEU A 9 8.29 12.94 -1.47
C LEU A 9 8.52 11.76 -0.50
N GLY A 10 9.49 10.88 -0.78
CA GLY A 10 9.80 9.71 0.04
C GLY A 10 9.00 8.45 -0.30
N PHE A 11 8.18 8.47 -1.35
CA PHE A 11 7.34 7.33 -1.77
C PHE A 11 7.92 6.54 -2.94
N GLY A 12 9.24 6.56 -3.12
CA GLY A 12 9.93 5.87 -4.21
C GLY A 12 9.64 4.36 -4.26
N GLY A 13 9.33 3.73 -3.12
CA GLY A 13 8.93 2.33 -3.05
C GLY A 13 7.66 2.00 -3.82
N LEU A 14 6.72 2.94 -3.91
CA LEU A 14 5.46 2.77 -4.65
C LEU A 14 5.64 2.71 -6.17
N LEU A 15 6.81 3.09 -6.69
CA LEU A 15 7.13 2.90 -8.11
C LEU A 15 7.23 1.41 -8.51
N TYR A 16 7.35 0.51 -7.54
CA TYR A 16 7.35 -0.94 -7.74
C TYR A 16 5.99 -1.59 -7.47
N TYR A 17 4.97 -0.80 -7.13
CA TYR A 17 3.63 -1.28 -6.83
C TYR A 17 2.96 -1.86 -8.08
N ASN A 18 2.43 -3.10 -7.98
CA ASN A 18 1.77 -3.76 -9.12
C ASN A 18 0.56 -4.63 -8.69
N ILE A 19 -0.15 -4.21 -7.63
CA ILE A 19 -1.34 -4.90 -7.12
C ILE A 19 -2.59 -4.13 -7.56
N ALA A 20 -3.25 -4.60 -8.62
CA ALA A 20 -4.49 -4.01 -9.12
C ALA A 20 -5.71 -4.35 -8.25
N TYR A 21 -5.69 -5.49 -7.59
CA TYR A 21 -6.75 -5.98 -6.71
C TYR A 21 -6.18 -6.98 -5.71
N VAL A 22 -6.85 -7.09 -4.57
CA VAL A 22 -6.50 -8.05 -3.52
C VAL A 22 -7.45 -9.26 -3.59
N PRO A 23 -6.96 -10.50 -3.50
CA PRO A 23 -7.82 -11.68 -3.41
C PRO A 23 -8.70 -11.64 -2.15
N THR A 24 -10.01 -11.78 -2.38
CA THR A 24 -11.04 -11.50 -1.38
C THR A 24 -11.00 -12.46 -0.19
N THR A 25 -10.78 -13.76 -0.43
CA THR A 25 -10.79 -14.79 0.63
C THR A 25 -9.59 -14.61 1.55
N LEU A 26 -8.41 -14.35 0.98
CA LEU A 26 -7.19 -14.06 1.72
C LEU A 26 -7.37 -12.77 2.55
N ALA A 27 -7.94 -11.72 1.96
CA ALA A 27 -8.22 -10.48 2.67
C ALA A 27 -9.16 -10.69 3.88
N TYR A 28 -10.27 -11.40 3.69
CA TYR A 28 -11.21 -11.70 4.78
C TYR A 28 -10.58 -12.55 5.87
N TRP A 29 -9.84 -13.59 5.49
CA TRP A 29 -9.15 -14.45 6.45
C TRP A 29 -8.18 -13.62 7.30
N LEU A 30 -7.40 -12.72 6.69
CA LEU A 30 -6.49 -11.85 7.42
C LEU A 30 -7.22 -10.91 8.39
N LEU A 31 -8.37 -10.37 7.99
CA LEU A 31 -9.17 -9.51 8.87
C LEU A 31 -9.76 -10.28 10.05
N GLU A 32 -10.11 -11.55 9.89
CA GLU A 32 -10.59 -12.41 10.98
C GLU A 32 -9.48 -12.77 11.98
N HIS A 33 -8.23 -12.82 11.52
CA HIS A 33 -7.07 -13.24 12.32
C HIS A 33 -6.20 -12.08 12.81
N PHE A 34 -6.48 -10.85 12.36
CA PHE A 34 -5.82 -9.65 12.87
C PHE A 34 -6.43 -9.23 14.21
N ASP A 35 -5.57 -9.00 15.21
CA ASP A 35 -5.96 -8.45 16.50
C ASP A 35 -5.50 -6.99 16.60
N HIS A 36 -6.46 -6.08 16.61
CA HIS A 36 -6.18 -4.65 16.68
C HIS A 36 -5.65 -4.17 18.03
N LEU A 37 -5.79 -4.96 19.12
CA LEU A 37 -5.30 -4.58 20.45
C LEU A 37 -3.79 -4.81 20.58
N SER A 38 -3.30 -5.92 20.06
CA SER A 38 -1.88 -6.29 20.02
C SER A 38 -1.19 -5.85 18.73
N CYS A 39 -1.95 -5.38 17.73
CA CYS A 39 -1.47 -5.07 16.39
C CYS A 39 -0.69 -6.26 15.78
N SER A 40 -1.32 -7.43 15.77
CA SER A 40 -0.69 -8.68 15.36
C SER A 40 -1.61 -9.55 14.49
N LEU A 41 -1.02 -10.47 13.72
CA LEU A 41 -1.72 -11.57 13.07
C LEU A 41 -1.58 -12.83 13.93
N LYS A 42 -2.71 -13.38 14.37
CA LYS A 42 -2.79 -14.64 15.14
C LYS A 42 -2.99 -15.80 14.19
N LEU A 43 -1.96 -16.60 14.02
CA LEU A 43 -1.99 -17.73 13.11
C LEU A 43 -2.62 -18.98 13.78
N PRO A 44 -3.27 -19.87 13.01
CA PRO A 44 -3.89 -21.08 13.56
C PRO A 44 -2.90 -22.07 14.19
N ASN A 45 -1.62 -21.99 13.83
CA ASN A 45 -0.55 -22.79 14.45
C ASN A 45 -0.11 -22.27 15.83
N GLY A 46 -0.74 -21.19 16.32
CA GLY A 46 -0.43 -20.56 17.61
C GLY A 46 0.67 -19.49 17.55
N GLU A 47 1.27 -19.24 16.39
CA GLU A 47 2.22 -18.14 16.22
C GLU A 47 1.49 -16.79 16.16
N GLU A 48 2.14 -15.76 16.70
CA GLU A 48 1.65 -14.39 16.68
C GLU A 48 2.69 -13.48 16.01
N ILE A 49 2.32 -12.90 14.88
CA ILE A 49 3.20 -12.01 14.12
C ILE A 49 2.81 -10.57 14.42
N HIS A 50 3.60 -9.90 15.26
CA HIS A 50 3.43 -8.48 15.55
C HIS A 50 3.76 -7.63 14.32
N ILE A 51 3.02 -6.53 14.16
CA ILE A 51 3.18 -5.57 13.08
C ILE A 51 3.64 -4.24 13.68
N GLU A 52 4.81 -3.79 13.26
CA GLU A 52 5.43 -2.53 13.67
C GLU A 52 5.49 -1.53 12.52
N ASP A 53 5.71 -0.25 12.82
CA ASP A 53 5.83 0.80 11.80
C ASP A 53 6.98 0.50 10.82
N LYS A 54 8.05 -0.13 11.31
CA LYS A 54 9.16 -0.64 10.50
C LYS A 54 8.70 -1.63 9.43
N ASP A 55 7.67 -2.43 9.68
CA ASP A 55 7.13 -3.35 8.68
C ASP A 55 6.46 -2.61 7.54
N VAL A 56 5.81 -1.48 7.80
CA VAL A 56 5.22 -0.63 6.75
C VAL A 56 6.31 -0.05 5.85
N GLU A 57 7.40 0.44 6.45
CA GLU A 57 8.58 0.92 5.73
C GLU A 57 9.16 -0.18 4.84
N LEU A 58 9.36 -1.38 5.40
CA LEU A 58 9.92 -2.51 4.64
C LEU A 58 8.97 -2.98 3.53
N VAL A 59 7.66 -3.05 3.79
CA VAL A 59 6.69 -3.60 2.85
C VAL A 59 6.37 -2.65 1.71
N LEU A 60 6.09 -1.38 2.01
CA LEU A 60 5.63 -0.39 1.03
C LEU A 60 6.70 0.63 0.64
N GLY A 61 7.76 0.78 1.43
CA GLY A 61 8.73 1.86 1.26
C GLY A 61 8.16 3.22 1.63
N PHE A 62 7.27 3.26 2.63
CA PHE A 62 6.74 4.52 3.16
C PHE A 62 7.78 5.23 4.03
N PRO A 63 7.76 6.57 4.09
CA PRO A 63 8.62 7.29 5.02
C PRO A 63 8.24 6.97 6.47
N ARG A 64 9.26 6.65 7.27
CA ARG A 64 9.17 6.45 8.72
C ARG A 64 9.95 7.56 9.42
N GLY A 65 9.46 8.78 9.23
CA GLY A 65 10.10 9.97 9.78
C GLY A 65 9.79 10.17 11.26
N GLU A 66 10.43 11.19 11.85
CA GLU A 66 10.34 11.48 13.29
C GLU A 66 9.18 12.44 13.64
N VAL A 67 8.52 13.01 12.64
CA VAL A 67 7.39 13.94 12.85
C VAL A 67 6.09 13.14 12.92
N GLU A 68 5.39 13.27 14.04
CA GLU A 68 4.09 12.62 14.24
C GLU A 68 3.07 13.07 13.17
N PHE A 69 2.23 12.14 12.76
CA PHE A 69 1.20 12.39 11.76
C PHE A 69 -0.10 12.87 12.42
N GLU A 70 -0.52 14.11 12.11
CA GLU A 70 -1.82 14.63 12.53
C GLU A 70 -2.85 14.56 11.39
N ARG A 71 -3.98 13.90 11.67
CA ARG A 71 -5.06 13.70 10.71
C ARG A 71 -5.96 14.94 10.63
N SER A 72 -6.12 15.47 9.43
CA SER A 72 -7.01 16.60 9.16
C SER A 72 -8.50 16.27 9.40
N ASP A 73 -9.24 17.31 9.78
CA ASP A 73 -10.70 17.22 9.85
C ASP A 73 -11.34 17.01 8.47
N ARG A 74 -12.51 16.36 8.45
CA ARG A 74 -13.23 16.04 7.21
C ARG A 74 -13.63 17.30 6.45
N LEU A 75 -14.10 18.33 7.14
CA LEU A 75 -14.61 19.55 6.49
C LEU A 75 -13.47 20.31 5.83
N ARG A 76 -12.32 20.43 6.51
CA ARG A 76 -11.10 20.99 5.91
C ARG A 76 -10.69 20.21 4.66
N GLY A 77 -10.73 18.88 4.76
CA GLY A 77 -10.47 18.00 3.63
C GLY A 77 -11.35 18.29 2.42
N LEU A 78 -12.67 18.43 2.64
CA LEU A 78 -13.62 18.76 1.58
C LEU A 78 -13.37 20.14 0.98
N SER A 79 -13.13 21.16 1.81
CA SER A 79 -12.79 22.51 1.34
C SER A 79 -11.50 22.53 0.52
N TYR A 80 -10.52 21.69 0.85
CA TYR A 80 -9.31 21.56 0.04
C TYR A 80 -9.61 20.97 -1.34
N LEU A 81 -10.49 19.96 -1.43
CA LEU A 81 -10.85 19.37 -2.72
C LEU A 81 -11.51 20.37 -3.67
N GLU A 82 -12.23 21.36 -3.14
CA GLU A 82 -12.82 22.46 -3.93
C GLU A 82 -11.76 23.35 -4.60
N THR A 83 -10.52 23.36 -4.07
CA THR A 83 -9.41 24.14 -4.64
C THR A 83 -8.74 23.45 -5.83
N ILE A 84 -8.99 22.14 -6.02
CA ILE A 84 -8.37 21.37 -7.10
C ILE A 84 -9.08 21.73 -8.41
N PRO A 85 -8.36 22.20 -9.44
CA PRO A 85 -8.95 22.63 -10.70
C PRO A 85 -9.35 21.41 -11.55
N VAL A 86 -10.37 20.68 -11.13
CA VAL A 86 -10.97 19.58 -11.91
C VAL A 86 -11.93 20.16 -12.96
N ASP A 87 -11.87 19.63 -14.19
CA ASP A 87 -12.71 20.11 -15.31
C ASP A 87 -14.22 19.89 -15.11
N GLU A 88 -14.60 18.93 -14.26
CA GLU A 88 -15.98 18.55 -14.03
C GLU A 88 -16.53 19.27 -12.77
N GLU A 89 -17.76 19.80 -12.83
CA GLU A 89 -18.49 20.18 -11.63
C GLU A 89 -18.78 18.92 -10.81
N VAL A 90 -17.94 18.69 -9.80
CA VAL A 90 -18.01 17.52 -8.92
C VAL A 90 -18.44 17.97 -7.54
N ASP A 91 -19.50 17.35 -7.01
CA ASP A 91 -19.75 17.39 -5.57
C ASP A 91 -18.58 16.72 -4.84
N VAL A 92 -17.74 17.54 -4.22
CA VAL A 92 -16.52 17.10 -3.50
C VAL A 92 -16.82 16.06 -2.43
N SER A 93 -18.04 16.02 -1.89
CA SER A 93 -18.45 15.02 -0.89
C SER A 93 -18.67 13.62 -1.47
N LEU A 94 -18.87 13.53 -2.79
CA LEU A 94 -19.06 12.31 -3.56
C LEU A 94 -17.94 12.08 -4.59
N MET A 95 -16.88 12.89 -4.53
CA MET A 95 -15.75 12.83 -5.47
C MET A 95 -15.08 11.45 -5.39
N ARG A 96 -15.03 10.77 -6.53
CA ARG A 96 -14.26 9.54 -6.72
C ARG A 96 -12.82 9.87 -7.12
N THR A 97 -11.95 8.87 -7.16
CA THR A 97 -10.53 9.06 -7.52
C THR A 97 -10.32 9.42 -9.00
N LYS A 98 -11.28 9.16 -9.90
CA LYS A 98 -11.09 9.30 -11.35
C LYS A 98 -10.81 10.75 -11.82
N PRO A 99 -11.56 11.78 -11.38
CA PRO A 99 -11.22 13.17 -11.71
C PRO A 99 -9.80 13.56 -11.28
N LEU A 100 -9.40 13.18 -10.06
CA LEU A 100 -8.04 13.41 -9.55
C LEU A 100 -6.98 12.71 -10.39
N GLN A 101 -7.22 11.46 -10.82
CA GLN A 101 -6.32 10.74 -11.72
C GLN A 101 -6.14 11.50 -13.04
N THR A 102 -7.23 11.99 -13.64
CA THR A 102 -7.15 12.76 -14.88
C THR A 102 -6.28 14.01 -14.70
N GLU A 103 -6.46 14.77 -13.62
CA GLU A 103 -5.64 15.95 -13.34
C GLU A 103 -4.17 15.61 -13.06
N MET A 104 -3.91 14.57 -12.28
CA MET A 104 -2.55 14.11 -12.02
C MET A 104 -1.81 13.74 -13.31
N MET A 105 -2.50 13.10 -14.27
CA MET A 105 -1.92 12.68 -15.54
C MET A 105 -1.61 13.84 -16.49
N ARG A 106 -2.23 15.02 -16.28
CA ARG A 106 -1.96 16.24 -17.08
C ARG A 106 -0.66 16.92 -16.66
N ASP A 107 -0.27 16.83 -15.39
CA ASP A 107 0.99 17.41 -14.87
C ASP A 107 2.16 16.43 -15.06
N THR A 108 2.64 16.32 -16.30
CA THR A 108 3.76 15.43 -16.70
C THR A 108 5.12 15.86 -16.15
N GLU A 109 5.23 17.13 -15.74
CA GLU A 109 6.44 17.72 -15.16
C GLU A 109 6.62 17.36 -13.68
N GLY A 110 5.61 16.75 -13.04
CA GLY A 110 5.70 16.39 -11.62
C GLY A 110 5.72 17.63 -10.71
N GLY A 111 4.96 18.66 -11.10
CA GLY A 111 4.80 19.91 -10.38
C GLY A 111 4.07 19.76 -9.05
N GLN A 112 3.68 20.88 -8.44
CA GLN A 112 3.02 20.87 -7.14
C GLN A 112 1.67 20.17 -7.19
N TRP A 113 0.90 20.34 -8.27
CA TRP A 113 -0.40 19.70 -8.42
C TRP A 113 -0.28 18.20 -8.55
N PHE A 114 0.64 17.70 -9.37
CA PHE A 114 0.98 16.29 -9.41
C PHE A 114 1.25 15.73 -8.00
N ARG A 115 2.13 16.39 -7.23
CA ARG A 115 2.53 15.94 -5.88
C ARG A 115 1.36 15.90 -4.91
N LYS A 116 0.57 16.97 -4.85
CA LYS A 116 -0.61 17.08 -3.97
C LYS A 116 -1.66 16.02 -4.31
N ILE A 117 -1.96 15.84 -5.60
CA ILE A 117 -2.95 14.86 -6.05
C ILE A 117 -2.45 13.43 -5.84
N PHE A 118 -1.16 13.17 -6.11
CA PHE A 118 -0.53 11.88 -5.82
C PHE A 118 -0.69 11.48 -4.35
N LEU A 119 -0.43 12.41 -3.42
CA LEU A 119 -0.57 12.15 -1.98
C LEU A 119 -2.03 11.84 -1.60
N LEU A 120 -2.99 12.60 -2.12
CA LEU A 120 -4.43 12.37 -1.88
C LEU A 120 -4.90 11.01 -2.41
N LEU A 121 -4.45 10.63 -3.61
CA LEU A 121 -4.75 9.34 -4.21
C LEU A 121 -4.09 8.21 -3.42
N MET A 122 -2.85 8.37 -3.02
CA MET A 122 -2.11 7.41 -2.20
C MET A 122 -2.81 7.17 -0.85
N GLU A 123 -3.17 8.24 -0.14
CA GLU A 123 -3.95 8.15 1.10
C GLU A 123 -5.27 7.39 0.86
N THR A 124 -6.05 7.80 -0.13
CA THR A 124 -7.38 7.23 -0.42
C THR A 124 -7.31 5.77 -0.86
N THR A 125 -6.22 5.34 -1.48
CA THR A 125 -6.11 3.99 -2.07
C THR A 125 -5.37 3.00 -1.19
N LEU A 126 -4.42 3.45 -0.38
CA LEU A 126 -3.55 2.58 0.42
C LEU A 126 -3.77 2.71 1.93
N ILE A 127 -4.31 3.83 2.43
CA ILE A 127 -4.44 4.10 3.87
C ILE A 127 -5.92 4.22 4.27
N GLU A 128 -6.57 5.33 3.91
CA GLU A 128 -7.97 5.65 4.22
C GLU A 128 -8.90 5.14 3.11
N THR A 129 -8.92 3.83 2.90
CA THR A 129 -9.66 3.25 1.77
C THR A 129 -11.16 3.48 1.87
N SER A 130 -11.83 3.52 0.72
CA SER A 130 -13.27 3.72 0.63
C SER A 130 -13.89 2.61 -0.20
N PRO A 131 -14.89 1.86 0.32
CA PRO A 131 -15.59 0.83 -0.45
C PRO A 131 -16.20 1.37 -1.75
N CYS A 132 -16.59 2.64 -1.75
CA CYS A 132 -17.21 3.32 -2.90
C CYS A 132 -16.20 4.11 -3.76
N GLY A 133 -14.90 4.06 -3.42
CA GLY A 133 -13.85 4.80 -4.12
C GLY A 133 -13.88 6.32 -3.89
N TYR A 134 -14.63 6.80 -2.90
CA TYR A 134 -14.64 8.22 -2.54
C TYR A 134 -13.32 8.68 -1.94
N VAL A 135 -12.87 9.86 -2.36
CA VAL A 135 -11.68 10.52 -1.81
C VAL A 135 -11.95 10.88 -0.36
N LYS A 136 -11.01 10.53 0.53
CA LYS A 136 -11.09 10.85 1.95
C LYS A 136 -9.88 11.70 2.33
N PRO A 137 -9.90 13.01 2.02
CA PRO A 137 -8.76 13.90 2.19
C PRO A 137 -8.50 14.16 3.68
N ARG A 138 -7.62 13.37 4.31
CA ARG A 138 -7.28 13.50 5.74
C ARG A 138 -5.84 13.94 5.97
N ILE A 139 -5.14 14.29 4.90
CA ILE A 139 -3.76 14.80 4.88
C ILE A 139 -3.68 16.28 4.50
N VAL A 140 -4.79 17.02 4.45
CA VAL A 140 -4.78 18.33 3.77
C VAL A 140 -3.98 19.41 4.48
N ASP A 141 -3.80 19.30 5.79
CA ASP A 141 -2.97 20.24 6.55
C ASP A 141 -1.46 20.03 6.29
N ILE A 142 -1.05 18.89 5.72
CA ILE A 142 0.36 18.56 5.45
C ILE A 142 0.76 18.63 3.97
N ILE A 143 -0.19 18.51 3.04
CA ILE A 143 0.11 18.51 1.58
C ILE A 143 0.51 19.88 1.03
N ASP A 144 0.29 20.96 1.78
CA ASP A 144 0.80 22.29 1.44
C ASP A 144 2.29 22.45 1.78
N ASP A 145 2.82 21.68 2.75
CA ASP A 145 4.24 21.63 3.10
C ASP A 145 4.94 20.42 2.46
N LEU A 146 4.97 20.42 1.13
CA LEU A 146 5.59 19.33 0.34
C LEU A 146 7.03 18.99 0.74
N PRO A 147 7.92 19.95 1.08
CA PRO A 147 9.27 19.63 1.55
C PRO A 147 9.31 18.78 2.83
N ASN A 148 8.32 18.93 3.71
CA ASN A 148 8.25 18.23 4.98
C ASN A 148 7.53 16.87 4.91
N VAL A 149 6.81 16.58 3.83
CA VAL A 149 6.05 15.34 3.63
C VAL A 149 6.87 14.08 3.96
N LYS A 150 8.13 14.00 3.51
CA LYS A 150 9.00 12.83 3.74
C LYS A 150 9.46 12.66 5.19
N ASN A 151 9.33 13.68 6.03
CA ASN A 151 9.77 13.66 7.43
C ASN A 151 8.66 13.20 8.38
N LEU A 152 7.43 13.03 7.89
CA LEU A 152 6.30 12.51 8.65
C LEU A 152 6.38 10.99 8.81
N ASN A 153 5.85 10.48 9.92
CA ASN A 153 5.71 9.05 10.15
C ASN A 153 4.47 8.48 9.45
N TRP A 154 4.55 8.30 8.14
CA TRP A 154 3.48 7.68 7.34
C TRP A 154 3.24 6.21 7.70
N CYS A 155 4.27 5.56 8.21
CA CYS A 155 4.19 4.17 8.66
C CYS A 155 3.27 4.03 9.87
N GLU A 156 3.48 4.85 10.90
CA GLU A 156 2.61 4.93 12.06
C GLU A 156 1.18 5.38 11.70
N TYR A 157 1.04 6.33 10.77
CA TYR A 157 -0.27 6.74 10.27
C TYR A 157 -1.05 5.57 9.65
N LEU A 158 -0.37 4.76 8.81
CA LEU A 158 -0.98 3.57 8.21
C LEU A 158 -1.42 2.55 9.26
N LEU A 159 -0.59 2.26 10.27
CA LEU A 159 -0.95 1.31 11.34
C LEU A 159 -2.08 1.84 12.22
N THR A 160 -2.04 3.11 12.58
CA THR A 160 -3.13 3.77 13.32
C THR A 160 -4.45 3.65 12.54
N ASN A 161 -4.40 3.78 11.22
CA ASN A 161 -5.56 3.55 10.37
C ASN A 161 -6.04 2.08 10.38
N LEU A 162 -5.12 1.12 10.25
CA LEU A 162 -5.41 -0.32 10.31
C LEU A 162 -6.13 -0.69 11.62
N ILE A 163 -5.57 -0.31 12.75
CA ILE A 163 -6.13 -0.55 14.08
C ILE A 163 -7.52 0.09 14.19
N ARG A 164 -7.64 1.37 13.83
CA ARG A 164 -8.90 2.12 13.92
C ARG A 164 -10.01 1.50 13.07
N THR A 165 -9.70 1.14 11.83
CA THR A 165 -10.68 0.60 10.88
C THR A 165 -11.08 -0.82 11.21
N HIS A 166 -10.17 -1.64 11.73
CA HIS A 166 -10.49 -2.99 12.21
C HIS A 166 -11.35 -2.96 13.48
N LYS A 167 -11.03 -2.12 14.46
CA LYS A 167 -11.89 -1.87 15.62
C LYS A 167 -13.32 -1.44 15.23
N LEU A 168 -13.45 -0.63 14.18
CA LEU A 168 -14.76 -0.24 13.63
C LEU A 168 -15.49 -1.41 12.95
N LEU A 169 -14.76 -2.29 12.27
CA LEU A 169 -15.30 -3.51 11.65
C LEU A 169 -15.87 -4.46 12.71
N GLU A 170 -15.14 -4.72 13.80
CA GLU A 170 -15.62 -5.56 14.90
C GLU A 170 -16.89 -5.00 15.54
N LYS A 171 -16.94 -3.67 15.77
CA LYS A 171 -18.10 -2.99 16.33
C LYS A 171 -19.31 -2.98 15.38
N HIS A 172 -19.06 -2.99 14.07
CA HIS A 172 -20.09 -2.84 13.05
C HIS A 172 -19.92 -3.90 11.95
N LYS A 173 -20.31 -5.14 12.26
CA LYS A 173 -20.16 -6.32 11.37
C LYS A 173 -20.78 -6.17 9.97
N SER A 174 -21.68 -5.21 9.74
CA SER A 174 -22.27 -4.92 8.43
C SER A 174 -21.48 -3.93 7.57
N LYS A 175 -20.41 -3.31 8.09
CA LYS A 175 -19.60 -2.35 7.35
C LYS A 175 -18.49 -3.06 6.58
N VAL A 176 -18.29 -2.63 5.34
CA VAL A 176 -17.13 -3.03 4.54
C VAL A 176 -15.86 -2.42 5.16
N PHE A 177 -14.81 -3.23 5.26
CA PHE A 177 -13.50 -2.76 5.73
C PHE A 177 -12.99 -1.62 4.86
N SER A 178 -12.43 -0.59 5.50
CA SER A 178 -12.05 0.69 4.86
C SER A 178 -10.66 1.16 5.30
N GLY A 179 -9.77 0.19 5.55
CA GLY A 179 -8.38 0.42 5.93
C GLY A 179 -7.37 -0.18 4.93
N PRO A 180 -6.09 -0.26 5.33
CA PRO A 180 -4.96 -0.59 4.45
C PRO A 180 -4.82 -2.10 4.17
N ILE A 181 -5.81 -2.70 3.51
CA ILE A 181 -5.84 -4.14 3.26
C ILE A 181 -4.68 -4.62 2.36
N VAL A 182 -4.23 -3.78 1.44
CA VAL A 182 -3.09 -4.09 0.55
C VAL A 182 -1.81 -4.29 1.37
N PHE A 183 -1.59 -3.44 2.38
CA PHE A 183 -0.46 -3.60 3.30
C PHE A 183 -0.57 -4.92 4.06
N LEU A 184 -1.72 -5.20 4.68
CA LEU A 184 -1.90 -6.41 5.50
C LEU A 184 -1.66 -7.69 4.69
N VAL A 185 -2.12 -7.73 3.43
CA VAL A 185 -1.88 -8.85 2.52
C VAL A 185 -0.42 -8.95 2.12
N ALA A 186 0.20 -7.84 1.72
CA ALA A 186 1.61 -7.81 1.34
C ALA A 186 2.53 -8.21 2.50
N PHE A 187 2.21 -7.77 3.72
CA PHE A 187 2.87 -8.18 4.94
C PHE A 187 2.73 -9.69 5.17
N TYR A 188 1.51 -10.23 5.14
CA TYR A 188 1.29 -11.67 5.34
C TYR A 188 2.09 -12.52 4.35
N VAL A 189 2.00 -12.23 3.05
CA VAL A 189 2.67 -13.05 2.02
C VAL A 189 4.20 -12.92 2.04
N ASP A 190 4.72 -11.84 2.61
CA ASP A 190 6.15 -11.71 2.88
C ASP A 190 6.58 -12.55 4.10
N ARG A 191 5.84 -12.42 5.22
CA ARG A 191 6.18 -13.04 6.50
C ARG A 191 5.93 -14.54 6.49
N VAL A 192 4.88 -15.01 5.80
CA VAL A 192 4.43 -16.42 5.78
C VAL A 192 4.79 -17.10 4.47
N VAL A 193 5.73 -18.05 4.52
CA VAL A 193 6.26 -18.76 3.35
C VAL A 193 5.49 -20.05 3.11
N HIS A 194 4.67 -20.10 2.05
CA HIS A 194 3.94 -21.30 1.61
C HIS A 194 4.83 -22.20 0.77
N CYS A 195 5.23 -23.35 1.33
CA CYS A 195 6.13 -24.37 0.75
C CYS A 195 7.55 -23.86 0.39
N ARG A 196 7.64 -22.86 -0.47
CA ARG A 196 8.87 -22.16 -0.88
C ARG A 196 8.58 -20.70 -1.17
N ARG A 197 9.59 -19.84 -1.04
CA ARG A 197 9.46 -18.42 -1.36
C ARG A 197 9.35 -18.23 -2.89
N ARG A 198 8.14 -17.97 -3.38
CA ARG A 198 7.85 -17.82 -4.82
C ARG A 198 8.27 -16.47 -5.37
N VAL A 199 8.07 -15.41 -4.59
CA VAL A 199 8.51 -14.06 -4.91
C VAL A 199 9.75 -13.79 -4.07
N PRO A 200 10.94 -13.67 -4.69
CA PRO A 200 12.16 -13.34 -3.96
C PRO A 200 12.00 -12.03 -3.18
N ARG A 201 12.56 -11.99 -1.97
CA ARG A 201 12.48 -10.81 -1.12
C ARG A 201 13.21 -9.61 -1.74
N ALA A 202 12.50 -8.50 -1.89
CA ALA A 202 13.03 -7.20 -2.31
C ALA A 202 13.00 -6.17 -1.17
N ILE A 203 13.51 -4.97 -1.40
CA ILE A 203 13.11 -3.77 -0.66
C ILE A 203 12.61 -2.73 -1.70
N PRO A 204 11.36 -2.23 -1.60
CA PRO A 204 10.32 -2.64 -0.64
C PRO A 204 9.80 -4.06 -0.93
N ARG A 205 9.26 -4.76 0.08
CA ARG A 205 8.83 -6.17 -0.02
C ARG A 205 7.69 -6.38 -1.02
N ILE A 206 6.89 -5.34 -1.30
CA ILE A 206 5.81 -5.39 -2.30
C ILE A 206 6.31 -5.59 -3.73
N LYS A 207 7.58 -5.28 -4.02
CA LYS A 207 8.17 -5.45 -5.36
C LYS A 207 8.13 -6.93 -5.76
N GLY A 208 7.53 -7.19 -6.93
CA GLY A 208 7.37 -8.54 -7.48
C GLY A 208 6.04 -9.21 -7.11
N TRP A 209 5.27 -8.65 -6.18
CA TRP A 209 3.90 -9.10 -5.92
C TRP A 209 2.92 -8.44 -6.91
N THR A 210 2.07 -9.27 -7.50
CA THR A 210 0.99 -8.85 -8.40
C THR A 210 -0.32 -9.50 -7.98
N SER A 211 -1.46 -8.94 -8.40
CA SER A 211 -2.76 -9.56 -8.13
C SER A 211 -2.83 -11.01 -8.58
N THR A 212 -2.24 -11.32 -9.74
CA THR A 212 -2.18 -12.69 -10.28
C THR A 212 -1.42 -13.63 -9.35
N ILE A 213 -0.27 -13.22 -8.82
CA ILE A 213 0.52 -14.04 -7.89
C ILE A 213 -0.21 -14.21 -6.57
N LEU A 214 -0.85 -13.15 -6.07
CA LEU A 214 -1.66 -13.21 -4.85
C LEU A 214 -2.87 -14.14 -5.02
N SER A 215 -3.58 -14.10 -6.14
CA SER A 215 -4.70 -15.01 -6.43
C SER A 215 -4.25 -16.46 -6.52
N MET A 216 -3.06 -16.72 -7.09
CA MET A 216 -2.48 -18.07 -7.06
C MET A 216 -2.13 -18.50 -5.63
N ARG A 217 -1.62 -17.58 -4.80
CA ARG A 217 -1.31 -17.86 -3.39
C ARG A 217 -2.58 -18.22 -2.61
N GLU A 218 -3.63 -17.42 -2.73
CA GLU A 218 -4.96 -17.70 -2.16
C GLU A 218 -5.48 -19.08 -2.61
N GLY A 219 -5.47 -19.35 -3.92
CA GLY A 219 -5.96 -20.62 -4.45
C GLY A 219 -5.17 -21.85 -3.99
N ASN A 220 -3.87 -21.72 -3.72
CA ASN A 220 -3.06 -22.81 -3.19
C ASN A 220 -3.36 -23.07 -1.71
N GLU A 221 -3.36 -22.02 -0.87
CA GLU A 221 -3.66 -22.15 0.55
C GLU A 221 -5.10 -22.63 0.80
N MET A 222 -6.05 -22.24 -0.05
CA MET A 222 -7.42 -22.76 0.00
C MET A 222 -7.51 -24.26 -0.28
N LYS A 223 -6.85 -24.74 -1.35
CA LYS A 223 -6.88 -26.16 -1.74
C LYS A 223 -6.29 -27.06 -0.65
N GLU A 224 -5.28 -26.56 0.03
CA GLU A 224 -4.56 -27.28 1.07
C GLU A 224 -5.15 -27.05 2.47
N MET A 225 -6.17 -26.19 2.61
CA MET A 225 -6.71 -25.74 3.91
C MET A 225 -5.62 -25.21 4.86
N ASN A 226 -4.62 -24.51 4.29
CA ASN A 226 -3.36 -24.18 4.95
C ASN A 226 -3.16 -22.69 5.25
N PHE A 227 -4.22 -21.88 5.25
CA PHE A 227 -4.10 -20.48 5.65
C PHE A 227 -3.47 -20.37 7.04
N GLY A 228 -2.38 -19.60 7.14
CA GLY A 228 -1.66 -19.36 8.38
C GLY A 228 -0.95 -20.57 9.00
N LEU A 229 -0.90 -21.73 8.34
CA LEU A 229 -0.21 -22.93 8.84
C LEU A 229 1.22 -23.08 8.32
N CYS A 230 1.66 -22.13 7.50
CA CYS A 230 2.94 -22.14 6.83
C CYS A 230 4.08 -21.55 7.70
N HIS A 231 5.32 -21.69 7.23
CA HIS A 231 6.50 -21.24 7.97
C HIS A 231 6.57 -19.71 8.05
N VAL A 232 6.69 -19.18 9.27
CA VAL A 232 6.96 -17.76 9.53
C VAL A 232 8.46 -17.48 9.38
N SER A 233 8.79 -16.60 8.45
CA SER A 233 10.16 -16.14 8.21
C SER A 233 10.56 -15.02 9.19
N GLY A 234 11.81 -14.56 9.18
CA GLY A 234 12.25 -13.41 10.01
C GLY A 234 11.92 -12.06 9.35
N GLN A 235 11.83 -10.98 10.14
CA GLN A 235 11.62 -9.62 9.63
C GLN A 235 12.81 -9.14 8.76
N HIS A 236 14.02 -9.53 9.17
CA HIS A 236 15.29 -9.03 8.62
C HIS A 236 15.99 -9.97 7.64
N ASP A 237 15.34 -10.98 7.07
CA ASP A 237 16.04 -11.82 6.07
C ASP A 237 16.45 -10.96 4.86
N THR A 238 17.66 -11.22 4.36
CA THR A 238 18.39 -10.40 3.38
C THR A 238 17.57 -10.11 2.11
N ASN A 239 17.88 -8.99 1.44
CA ASN A 239 17.36 -8.71 0.10
C ASN A 239 17.88 -9.77 -0.89
N GLU A 240 17.05 -10.76 -1.17
CA GLU A 240 17.38 -11.89 -2.04
C GLU A 240 17.54 -11.44 -3.50
N LEU A 241 16.80 -10.41 -3.94
CA LEU A 241 16.90 -9.87 -5.30
C LEU A 241 18.21 -9.13 -5.54
N GLU A 242 18.63 -8.27 -4.61
CA GLU A 242 19.95 -7.63 -4.72
C GLU A 242 21.09 -8.65 -4.65
N SER A 243 20.92 -9.72 -3.86
CA SER A 243 21.90 -10.80 -3.77
C SER A 243 21.98 -11.58 -5.09
N ALA A 244 20.85 -11.85 -5.73
CA ALA A 244 20.78 -12.50 -7.04
C ALA A 244 21.29 -11.59 -8.18
N GLU A 245 21.00 -10.30 -8.15
CA GLU A 245 21.52 -9.31 -9.12
C GLU A 245 23.03 -9.11 -8.97
N LYS A 246 23.56 -9.08 -7.74
CA LYS A 246 25.02 -9.06 -7.49
C LYS A 246 25.68 -10.33 -8.01
N ASN A 247 25.09 -11.51 -7.77
CA ASN A 247 25.63 -12.77 -8.29
C ASN A 247 25.58 -12.83 -9.84
N LYS A 248 24.50 -12.35 -10.48
CA LYS A 248 24.44 -12.26 -11.95
C LYS A 248 25.46 -11.30 -12.56
N ARG A 249 25.78 -10.19 -11.87
CA ARG A 249 26.85 -9.27 -12.30
C ARG A 249 28.25 -9.89 -12.20
N VAL A 250 28.43 -10.91 -11.35
CA VAL A 250 29.68 -11.69 -11.28
C VAL A 250 29.77 -12.69 -12.43
N ASP A 251 28.64 -13.23 -12.90
CA ASP A 251 28.58 -14.27 -13.93
C ASP A 251 28.41 -13.76 -15.38
N GLY A 252 28.40 -12.43 -15.60
CA GLY A 252 28.65 -11.83 -16.92
C GLY A 252 27.65 -12.13 -18.04
N VAL A 253 26.35 -12.31 -17.75
CA VAL A 253 25.32 -12.47 -18.80
C VAL A 253 24.15 -11.51 -18.57
N ASP A 254 24.09 -10.47 -19.40
CA ASP A 254 22.93 -9.58 -19.52
C ASP A 254 21.81 -10.32 -20.27
N LEU A 255 20.62 -10.38 -19.66
CA LEU A 255 19.39 -10.84 -20.31
C LEU A 255 18.40 -9.66 -20.45
N PRO A 256 17.69 -9.54 -21.59
CA PRO A 256 16.84 -8.39 -21.87
C PRO A 256 15.61 -8.38 -20.95
N LEU A 257 15.28 -7.19 -20.44
CA LEU A 257 14.03 -6.93 -19.74
C LEU A 257 13.04 -6.30 -20.72
N ASP A 258 12.35 -7.11 -21.52
CA ASP A 258 11.11 -6.68 -22.17
C ASP A 258 10.07 -7.80 -22.09
N GLY A 259 8.92 -7.47 -21.50
CA GLY A 259 7.79 -8.37 -21.31
C GLY A 259 6.51 -7.54 -21.23
N GLU A 260 5.92 -7.32 -22.39
CA GLU A 260 4.69 -6.58 -22.65
C GLU A 260 3.41 -7.25 -22.08
N MET A 261 2.48 -6.37 -21.67
CA MET A 261 1.01 -6.46 -21.68
C MET A 261 0.23 -7.22 -20.59
N GLY A 262 -0.76 -6.52 -20.00
CA GLY A 262 -1.85 -7.16 -19.24
C GLY A 262 -2.79 -6.28 -18.39
N ASN A 263 -3.34 -5.20 -18.96
CA ASN A 263 -4.56 -4.46 -18.59
C ASN A 263 -5.11 -4.51 -17.13
N MET A 264 -4.64 -3.59 -16.27
CA MET A 264 -5.46 -2.79 -15.34
C MET A 264 -4.71 -1.50 -15.01
N ARG A 265 -4.48 -0.73 -16.08
CA ARG A 265 -3.67 0.48 -16.14
C ARG A 265 -4.52 1.68 -15.69
N GLY A 266 -4.14 2.42 -14.66
CA GLY A 266 -4.86 3.67 -14.38
C GLY A 266 -4.60 4.40 -13.07
N VAL A 267 -3.94 3.81 -12.08
CA VAL A 267 -3.68 4.51 -10.80
C VAL A 267 -2.20 4.84 -10.60
N TRP A 268 -1.29 4.03 -11.18
CA TRP A 268 0.15 4.11 -10.89
C TRP A 268 1.04 4.14 -12.15
N GLU A 269 0.45 4.31 -13.33
CA GLU A 269 1.24 4.54 -14.56
C GLU A 269 1.58 6.02 -14.66
N ILE A 270 2.69 6.38 -14.00
CA ILE A 270 3.45 7.63 -14.20
C ILE A 270 4.79 7.34 -14.87
#